data_AF-U9TIZ9-F1
#
_entry.id   AF-U9TIZ9-F1
#
_cell.length_a   1.000
_cell.length_b   1.000
_cell.length_c   1.000
_cell.angle_alpha   90.00
_cell.angle_beta   90.00
_cell.angle_gamma   90.00
#
_symmetry.space_group_name_H-M   'P 1'
#
loop_
_entity.id
_entity.type
_entity.pdbx_description
1 polymer ?
#
loop_
_entity_poly.entity_id
_entity_poly.type
_entity_poly.pdbx_seq_one_letter_code
_entity_poly.pdbx_strand_id
1 'polypeptide(L)'
;MFTNGELDVLKTILISCQYLESIKILCGNYHLSEKEVLETVVKYSPNNFRELKIQHTTNSDAFPNDLESFFISWERRTPKKLLSFMIIDYKEYNYNYGNFCEVLEVIKKYVDLGTIKFMTKSKEKESEEEEEFYIF
;
A
#
# COMPACT_ATOMS: atom_id res chain seq x y z
N MET A 1 -9.03 5.16 -19.85
CA MET A 1 -9.12 3.70 -19.69
C MET A 1 -7.67 3.20 -19.64
N PHE A 2 -7.06 3.28 -18.45
CA PHE A 2 -5.69 2.82 -18.24
C PHE A 2 -5.68 1.29 -18.21
N THR A 3 -4.59 0.72 -18.71
CA THR A 3 -4.57 -0.54 -19.44
C THR A 3 -4.35 -1.72 -18.51
N ASN A 4 -5.03 -2.84 -18.79
CA ASN A 4 -4.76 -4.16 -18.19
C ASN A 4 -3.24 -4.50 -18.11
N GLY A 5 -2.42 -3.89 -18.97
CA GLY A 5 -0.97 -4.06 -19.02
C GLY A 5 -0.23 -3.74 -17.71
N GLU A 6 -0.50 -2.63 -17.02
CA GLU A 6 0.23 -2.31 -15.78
C GLU A 6 -0.06 -3.33 -14.67
N LEU A 7 -1.33 -3.73 -14.56
CA LEU A 7 -1.78 -4.73 -13.60
C LEU A 7 -1.20 -6.10 -13.92
N ASP A 8 -1.14 -6.48 -15.21
CA ASP A 8 -0.56 -7.74 -15.66
C ASP A 8 0.96 -7.77 -15.47
N VAL A 9 1.64 -6.63 -15.63
CA VAL A 9 3.06 -6.49 -15.28
C VAL A 9 3.25 -6.69 -13.78
N LEU A 10 2.43 -6.04 -12.92
CA LEU A 10 2.51 -6.24 -11.47
C LEU A 10 2.31 -7.71 -11.09
N LYS A 11 1.27 -8.37 -11.63
CA LYS A 11 1.04 -9.82 -11.43
C LYS A 11 2.26 -10.63 -11.85
N THR A 12 2.82 -10.33 -13.03
CA THR A 12 3.97 -11.05 -13.57
C THR A 12 5.19 -10.91 -12.66
N ILE A 13 5.46 -9.72 -12.14
CA ILE A 13 6.54 -9.47 -11.18
C ILE A 13 6.32 -10.29 -9.91
N LEU A 14 5.14 -10.21 -9.30
CA LEU A 14 4.83 -10.91 -8.04
C LEU A 14 4.94 -12.44 -8.19
N ILE A 15 4.47 -12.99 -9.32
CA ILE A 15 4.52 -14.44 -9.58
C ILE A 15 5.95 -14.90 -9.89
N SER A 16 6.69 -14.14 -10.71
CA SER A 16 7.98 -14.58 -11.24
C SER A 16 9.13 -14.34 -10.26
N CYS A 17 9.05 -13.29 -9.44
CA CYS A 17 10.10 -12.92 -8.49
C CYS A 17 9.88 -13.61 -7.13
N GLN A 18 10.15 -14.92 -7.04
CA GLN A 18 9.92 -15.73 -5.82
C GLN A 18 10.71 -15.29 -4.57
N TYR A 19 11.73 -14.44 -4.76
CA TYR A 19 12.53 -13.82 -3.70
C TYR A 19 12.25 -12.31 -3.53
N LEU A 20 11.13 -11.80 -4.06
CA LEU A 20 10.73 -10.41 -3.86
C LEU A 20 10.25 -10.17 -2.44
N GLU A 21 10.98 -9.36 -1.68
CA GLU A 21 10.60 -9.01 -0.31
C GLU A 21 9.79 -7.71 -0.21
N SER A 22 10.04 -6.77 -1.12
CA SER A 22 9.53 -5.40 -1.08
C SER A 22 9.19 -4.91 -2.48
N ILE A 23 8.12 -4.15 -2.61
CA ILE A 23 7.80 -3.41 -3.83
C ILE A 23 7.28 -2.02 -3.49
N LYS A 24 7.60 -1.05 -4.35
CA LYS A 24 7.05 0.29 -4.33
C LYS A 24 6.22 0.51 -5.59
N ILE A 25 4.98 0.97 -5.43
CA ILE A 25 4.02 1.14 -6.52
C ILE A 25 3.47 2.56 -6.50
N LEU A 26 3.40 3.18 -7.68
CA LEU A 26 2.73 4.46 -7.88
C LEU A 26 1.24 4.21 -8.09
N CYS A 27 0.40 4.93 -7.33
CA CYS A 27 -1.06 4.85 -7.43
C CYS A 27 -1.67 6.22 -7.72
N GLY A 28 -2.87 6.21 -8.30
CA GLY A 28 -3.67 7.42 -8.55
C GLY A 28 -4.31 7.43 -9.95
N ASN A 29 -4.90 8.56 -10.34
CA ASN A 29 -5.74 8.68 -11.55
C ASN A 29 -5.09 8.27 -12.88
N TYR A 30 -3.76 8.28 -12.96
CA TYR A 30 -2.98 7.94 -14.16
C TYR A 30 -2.17 6.65 -14.01
N HIS A 31 -2.37 5.91 -12.92
CA HIS A 31 -1.69 4.67 -12.58
C HIS A 31 -2.71 3.63 -12.09
N LEU A 32 -2.22 2.53 -11.50
CA LEU A 32 -3.09 1.54 -10.85
C LEU A 32 -3.86 2.19 -9.69
N SER A 33 -5.12 1.79 -9.53
CA SER A 33 -5.86 2.14 -8.33
C SER A 33 -5.28 1.40 -7.12
N GLU A 34 -5.36 2.01 -5.93
CA GLU A 34 -4.87 1.38 -4.71
C GLU A 34 -5.58 0.05 -4.45
N LYS A 35 -6.88 -0.02 -4.72
CA LYS A 35 -7.67 -1.26 -4.61
C LYS A 35 -7.08 -2.39 -5.47
N GLU A 36 -6.84 -2.14 -6.75
CA GLU A 36 -6.26 -3.14 -7.66
C GLU A 36 -4.88 -3.60 -7.18
N VAL A 37 -4.07 -2.69 -6.66
CA VAL A 37 -2.76 -3.01 -6.07
C VAL A 37 -2.91 -3.90 -4.84
N LEU A 38 -3.76 -3.52 -3.88
CA LEU A 38 -3.99 -4.29 -2.65
C LEU A 38 -4.48 -5.71 -2.95
N GLU A 39 -5.48 -5.85 -3.83
CA GLU A 39 -6.03 -7.14 -4.25
C GLU A 39 -4.95 -8.01 -4.94
N THR A 40 -4.15 -7.39 -5.80
CA THR A 40 -3.09 -8.09 -6.56
C THR A 40 -1.96 -8.55 -5.64
N VAL A 41 -1.53 -7.71 -4.71
CA VAL A 41 -0.47 -8.03 -3.73
C VAL A 41 -0.89 -9.19 -2.84
N VAL A 42 -2.10 -9.18 -2.29
CA VAL A 42 -2.58 -10.31 -1.46
C VAL A 42 -2.58 -11.62 -2.24
N LYS A 43 -3.05 -11.57 -3.49
CA LYS A 43 -3.30 -12.77 -4.29
C LYS A 43 -2.03 -13.38 -4.89
N TYR A 44 -1.10 -12.55 -5.34
CA TYR A 44 0.01 -13.02 -6.18
C TYR A 44 1.39 -12.86 -5.56
N SER A 45 1.53 -12.14 -4.44
CA SER A 45 2.84 -11.97 -3.80
C SER A 45 3.47 -13.31 -3.40
N PRO A 46 4.79 -13.43 -3.50
CA PRO A 46 5.49 -14.62 -3.07
C PRO A 46 5.51 -14.74 -1.54
N ASN A 47 5.87 -15.92 -1.04
CA ASN A 47 5.90 -16.23 0.40
C ASN A 47 6.90 -15.39 1.18
N ASN A 48 7.94 -14.88 0.50
CA ASN A 48 8.97 -14.11 1.15
C ASN A 48 8.60 -12.62 1.27
N PHE A 49 7.65 -12.14 0.48
CA PHE A 49 7.16 -10.76 0.47
C PHE A 49 6.69 -10.30 1.83
N ARG A 50 7.15 -9.12 2.24
CA ARG A 50 6.94 -8.55 3.57
C ARG A 50 6.79 -7.04 3.58
N GLU A 51 6.96 -6.35 2.46
CA GLU A 51 6.89 -4.89 2.41
C GLU A 51 6.16 -4.37 1.18
N LEU A 52 5.17 -3.52 1.40
CA LEU A 52 4.45 -2.80 0.36
C LEU A 52 4.55 -1.30 0.63
N LYS A 53 5.05 -0.56 -0.37
CA LYS A 53 5.09 0.91 -0.37
C LYS A 53 4.14 1.42 -1.45
N ILE A 54 3.15 2.20 -1.06
CA ILE A 54 2.26 2.89 -1.98
C ILE A 54 2.67 4.35 -2.03
N GLN A 55 2.92 4.87 -3.23
CA GLN A 55 3.17 6.28 -3.45
C GLN A 55 2.00 6.88 -4.23
N HIS A 56 1.28 7.83 -3.64
CA HIS A 56 0.18 8.49 -4.33
C HIS A 56 0.69 9.63 -5.22
N THR A 57 0.17 9.67 -6.44
CA THR A 57 0.41 10.74 -7.42
C THR A 57 -0.74 11.75 -7.49
N THR A 58 -1.87 11.38 -6.91
CA THR A 58 -3.07 12.19 -6.72
C THR A 58 -3.58 11.96 -5.31
N ASN A 59 -4.72 12.54 -4.94
CA ASN A 59 -5.38 12.13 -3.71
C ASN A 59 -5.62 10.62 -3.74
N SER A 60 -5.46 9.99 -2.58
CA SER A 60 -5.75 8.57 -2.40
C SER A 60 -7.20 8.28 -2.80
N ASP A 61 -7.43 7.06 -3.28
CA ASP A 61 -8.77 6.49 -3.50
C ASP A 61 -9.03 5.33 -2.52
N ALA A 62 -8.16 5.09 -1.52
CA ALA A 62 -8.37 4.00 -0.58
C ALA A 62 -9.65 4.22 0.22
N PHE A 63 -10.54 3.24 0.13
CA PHE A 63 -11.68 3.10 1.01
C PHE A 63 -11.29 2.26 2.23
N PRO A 64 -11.71 2.64 3.45
CA PRO A 64 -11.45 1.87 4.67
C PRO A 64 -11.77 0.37 4.54
N ASN A 65 -12.85 0.04 3.81
CA ASN A 65 -13.27 -1.34 3.56
C ASN A 65 -12.28 -2.14 2.70
N ASP A 66 -11.60 -1.50 1.74
CA ASP A 66 -10.61 -2.17 0.89
C ASP A 66 -9.35 -2.49 1.71
N LEU A 67 -8.92 -1.57 2.57
CA LEU A 67 -7.81 -1.79 3.52
C LEU A 67 -8.12 -2.88 4.54
N GLU A 68 -9.32 -2.84 5.14
CA GLU A 68 -9.78 -3.87 6.07
C GLU A 68 -9.76 -5.26 5.39
N SER A 69 -10.32 -5.37 4.19
CA SER A 69 -10.33 -6.61 3.41
C SER A 69 -8.92 -7.11 3.06
N PHE A 70 -8.03 -6.17 2.72
CA PHE A 70 -6.63 -6.44 2.44
C PHE A 70 -5.92 -7.03 3.67
N PHE A 71 -6.03 -6.39 4.84
CA PHE A 71 -5.35 -6.84 6.05
C PHE A 71 -5.88 -8.19 6.57
N ILE A 72 -7.21 -8.42 6.52
CA ILE A 72 -7.80 -9.74 6.82
C ILE A 72 -7.20 -10.82 5.93
N SER A 73 -7.09 -10.53 4.64
CA SER A 73 -6.55 -11.48 3.68
C SER A 73 -5.05 -11.70 3.86
N TRP A 74 -4.33 -10.64 4.23
CA TRP A 74 -2.90 -10.68 4.55
C TRP A 74 -2.62 -11.59 5.76
N GLU A 75 -3.38 -11.46 6.84
CA GLU A 75 -3.24 -12.26 8.06
C GLU A 75 -3.44 -13.77 7.81
N ARG A 76 -4.23 -14.11 6.78
CA ARG A 76 -4.52 -15.49 6.35
C ARG A 76 -3.44 -16.11 5.46
N ARG A 77 -2.45 -15.33 5.01
CA ARG A 77 -1.37 -15.85 4.15
C ARG A 77 -0.48 -16.85 4.90
N THR A 78 0.04 -17.81 4.16
CA THR A 78 1.02 -18.79 4.64
C THR A 78 2.31 -18.63 3.82
N PRO A 79 3.46 -18.35 4.45
CA PRO A 79 3.67 -18.16 5.89
C PRO A 79 3.05 -16.85 6.39
N LYS A 80 2.62 -16.83 7.66
CA LYS A 80 2.23 -15.59 8.34
C LYS A 80 3.46 -14.70 8.52
N LYS A 81 3.43 -13.50 7.98
CA LYS A 81 4.49 -12.50 8.10
C LYS A 81 3.91 -11.14 8.45
N LEU A 82 4.60 -10.43 9.33
CA LEU A 82 4.33 -9.01 9.59
C LEU A 82 4.54 -8.22 8.29
N LEU A 83 3.52 -7.48 7.86
CA LEU A 83 3.64 -6.58 6.70
C LEU A 83 4.24 -5.24 7.13
N SER A 84 5.32 -4.82 6.51
CA SER A 84 5.74 -3.42 6.47
C SER A 84 4.88 -2.70 5.43
N PHE A 85 3.94 -1.85 5.88
CA PHE A 85 3.04 -1.09 5.01
C PHE A 85 3.40 0.39 5.09
N MET A 86 3.74 1.00 3.96
CA MET A 86 4.16 2.40 3.90
C MET A 86 3.32 3.17 2.88
N ILE A 87 2.80 4.31 3.30
CA ILE A 87 2.14 5.29 2.43
C ILE A 87 3.07 6.49 2.23
N ILE A 88 3.26 6.89 0.97
CA ILE A 88 4.10 8.02 0.58
C ILE A 88 3.22 9.02 -0.17
N ASP A 89 3.01 10.19 0.43
CA ASP A 89 2.18 11.25 -0.12
C ASP A 89 3.02 12.49 -0.46
N TYR A 90 2.56 13.34 -1.38
CA TYR A 90 3.18 14.66 -1.56
C TYR A 90 2.54 15.69 -0.63
N LYS A 91 3.35 16.58 -0.02
CA LYS A 91 2.88 17.62 0.93
C LYS A 91 1.75 18.50 0.38
N GLU A 92 1.64 18.63 -0.96
CA GLU A 92 0.59 19.41 -1.62
C GLU A 92 -0.77 18.70 -1.69
N TYR A 93 -0.82 17.38 -1.58
CA TYR A 93 -2.06 16.62 -1.46
C TYR A 93 -2.45 16.60 0.02
N ASN A 94 -3.03 17.71 0.49
CA ASN A 94 -3.66 17.75 1.80
C ASN A 94 -4.71 16.62 1.88
N TYR A 95 -4.67 15.83 2.95
CA TYR A 95 -5.70 14.86 3.33
C TYR A 95 -7.04 15.56 3.65
N ASN A 96 -7.61 16.32 2.71
CA ASN A 96 -8.99 16.76 2.73
C ASN A 96 -9.86 15.57 2.31
N TYR A 97 -9.89 14.57 3.18
CA TYR A 97 -10.57 13.31 2.98
C TYR A 97 -11.80 13.28 3.87
N GLY A 98 -12.97 12.89 3.33
CA GLY A 98 -14.14 12.58 4.15
C GLY A 98 -13.90 11.38 5.08
N ASN A 99 -13.02 10.46 4.69
CA ASN A 99 -12.84 9.15 5.35
C ASN A 99 -11.43 8.93 5.94
N PHE A 100 -10.60 9.98 6.08
CA PHE A 100 -9.21 9.82 6.56
C PHE A 100 -9.15 9.24 7.97
N CYS A 101 -10.05 9.71 8.85
CA CYS A 101 -10.18 9.17 10.20
C CYS A 101 -10.48 7.67 10.19
N GLU A 102 -11.42 7.23 9.34
CA GLU A 102 -11.78 5.81 9.22
C GLU A 102 -10.61 4.97 8.67
N VAL A 103 -9.86 5.48 7.70
CA VAL A 103 -8.64 4.82 7.18
C VAL A 103 -7.61 4.64 8.30
N LEU A 104 -7.36 5.69 9.09
CA LEU A 104 -6.43 5.63 10.21
C LEU A 104 -6.90 4.66 11.32
N GLU A 105 -8.20 4.59 11.59
CA GLU A 105 -8.78 3.64 12.55
C GLU A 105 -8.53 2.19 12.13
N VAL A 106 -8.76 1.88 10.85
CA VAL A 106 -8.46 0.54 10.29
C VAL A 106 -6.97 0.24 10.41
N ILE A 107 -6.10 1.15 9.98
CA ILE A 107 -4.63 0.96 10.06
C ILE A 107 -4.20 0.72 11.51
N LYS A 108 -4.65 1.56 12.44
CA LYS A 108 -4.33 1.44 13.87
C LYS A 108 -4.75 0.09 14.43
N LYS A 109 -5.96 -0.36 14.14
CA LYS A 109 -6.45 -1.69 14.54
C LYS A 109 -5.48 -2.80 14.13
N TYR A 110 -4.96 -2.78 12.90
CA TYR A 110 -4.04 -3.82 12.42
C TYR A 110 -2.59 -3.68 12.89
N VAL A 111 -2.19 -2.47 13.27
CA VAL A 111 -0.94 -2.24 14.03
C VAL A 111 -1.07 -2.86 15.42
N ASP A 112 -2.17 -2.58 16.13
CA ASP A 112 -2.43 -3.11 17.48
C ASP A 112 -2.53 -4.65 17.49
N LEU A 113 -3.07 -5.25 16.43
CA LEU A 113 -3.10 -6.70 16.23
C LEU A 113 -1.73 -7.31 15.85
N GLY A 114 -0.71 -6.49 15.59
CA GLY A 114 0.60 -6.95 15.13
C GLY A 114 0.58 -7.59 13.74
N THR A 115 -0.44 -7.30 12.93
CA THR A 115 -0.53 -7.77 11.54
C THR A 115 0.35 -6.94 10.62
N ILE A 116 0.44 -5.64 10.89
CA ILE A 116 1.23 -4.70 10.10
C ILE A 116 2.12 -3.83 10.99
N LYS A 117 3.21 -3.34 10.41
CA LYS A 117 3.95 -2.16 10.85
C LYS A 117 3.66 -1.05 9.85
N PHE A 118 3.13 0.08 10.33
CA PHE A 118 2.74 1.19 9.47
C PHE A 118 3.75 2.34 9.51
N MET A 119 4.03 2.94 8.35
CA MET A 119 4.91 4.10 8.21
C MET A 119 4.30 5.08 7.20
N THR A 120 4.50 6.38 7.41
CA THR A 120 4.11 7.40 6.43
C THR A 120 5.31 8.25 6.06
N LYS A 121 5.37 8.67 4.80
CA LYS A 121 6.37 9.63 4.31
C LYS A 121 5.69 10.74 3.54
N SER A 122 6.17 11.96 3.74
CA SER A 122 5.77 13.09 2.92
C SER A 122 6.92 13.49 2.00
N LYS A 123 6.63 13.66 0.70
CA LYS A 123 7.58 14.15 -0.30
C LYS A 123 7.22 15.56 -0.75
N GLU A 124 8.22 16.36 -1.04
CA GLU A 124 8.04 17.59 -1.82
C GLU A 124 8.17 17.24 -3.30
N LYS A 125 7.34 17.82 -4.17
CA LYS A 125 7.36 17.47 -5.61
C LYS A 125 8.68 17.82 -6.29
N GLU A 126 9.46 18.73 -5.71
CA GLU A 126 10.67 19.30 -6.30
C GLU A 126 11.98 18.88 -5.60
N SER A 127 11.93 18.05 -4.54
CA SER A 127 13.12 17.55 -3.86
C SER A 127 13.08 16.02 -3.72
N GLU A 128 14.26 15.38 -3.82
CA GLU A 128 14.41 13.95 -3.51
C GLU A 128 14.43 13.68 -1.99
N GLU A 129 14.31 14.72 -1.17
CA GLU A 129 14.37 14.62 0.30
C GLU A 129 13.09 14.00 0.86
N GLU A 130 13.25 12.94 1.64
CA GLU A 130 12.16 12.17 2.24
C GLU A 130 12.14 12.39 3.76
N GLU A 131 11.02 12.84 4.31
CA GLU A 131 10.78 12.86 5.77
C GLU A 131 9.95 11.62 6.17
N GLU A 132 10.44 10.85 7.15
CA GLU A 132 9.81 9.61 7.62
C GLU A 132 9.13 9.81 8.98
N PHE A 133 7.84 9.49 9.05
CA PHE A 133 7.04 9.55 10.26
C PHE A 133 6.62 8.14 10.69
N TYR A 134 6.96 7.82 11.93
CA TYR A 134 6.54 6.58 12.59
C TYR A 134 5.28 6.84 13.40
N ILE A 135 4.22 6.06 13.15
CA ILE A 135 3.04 6.04 13.99
C ILE A 135 3.20 4.81 14.90
N PHE A 136 3.42 5.05 16.19
CA PHE A 136 3.62 4.04 17.23
C PHE A 136 2.29 3.62 17.84
#